data_AF-A0A971JIP1-F1
#
_entry.id   AF-A0A971JIP1-F1
#
_cell.length_a   1.000
_cell.length_b   1.000
_cell.length_c   1.000
_cell.angle_alpha   90.00
_cell.angle_beta   90.00
_cell.angle_gamma   90.00
#
_symmetry.space_group_name_H-M   'P 1'
#
loop_
_entity.id
_entity.type
_entity.pdbx_description
1 polymer ?
#
loop_
_entity_poly.entity_id
_entity_poly.type
_entity_poly.pdbx_seq_one_letter_code
_entity_poly.pdbx_strand_id
1 'polypeptide(L)'
;MKGGLTGFGALCALAALAGGTAWAHNPVVINGGPTDAETAHFIKDISVSRVAYHHAKPVQELLWLTFDGKAGQTLDFQMGLPKLDRYAGVRPATALLGPGLPAATGLPFAIPAGMGALLFTTDGQTPTVFNEEFTGTVDWQFEGEQVRLPQDGTYYLVSYIPSGEEGKFWIAPGVTEAFGLWDLIRMPVIIVQARLFHEVFPWGGILGWAYLGMFLAAVAGISITGAVLL
;
A
#
# COMPACT_ATOMS: atom_id res chain seq x y z
N MET A 1 42.75 27.53 3.60
CA MET A 1 41.84 26.86 4.56
C MET A 1 40.40 27.25 4.23
N LYS A 2 39.47 26.28 4.35
CA LYS A 2 38.01 26.32 4.09
C LYS A 2 37.56 25.65 2.79
N GLY A 3 37.68 24.33 2.77
CA GLY A 3 36.85 23.42 1.99
C GLY A 3 36.44 22.30 2.94
N GLY A 4 35.15 22.15 3.21
CA GLY A 4 34.67 21.15 4.16
C GLY A 4 33.36 21.53 4.83
N LEU A 5 32.31 21.79 4.06
CA LEU A 5 30.95 21.85 4.62
C LEU A 5 29.85 21.48 3.61
N THR A 6 30.12 20.56 2.69
CA THR A 6 29.11 20.08 1.73
C THR A 6 28.75 18.60 1.89
N GLY A 7 29.51 17.83 2.69
CA GLY A 7 29.29 16.38 2.84
C GLY A 7 28.41 15.96 4.03
N PHE A 8 28.25 16.81 5.05
CA PHE A 8 27.65 16.37 6.32
C PHE A 8 26.12 16.41 6.32
N GLY A 9 25.50 17.33 5.57
CA GLY A 9 24.04 17.44 5.48
C GLY A 9 23.37 16.29 4.72
N ALA A 10 24.03 15.76 3.70
CA ALA A 10 23.51 14.65 2.89
C ALA A 10 23.55 13.30 3.64
N LEU A 11 24.52 13.10 4.54
CA LEU A 11 24.63 11.86 5.32
C LEU A 11 23.58 11.77 6.45
N CYS A 12 23.19 12.90 7.06
CA CYS A 12 22.16 12.91 8.11
C CYS A 12 20.75 12.63 7.57
N ALA A 13 20.45 12.98 6.32
CA ALA A 13 19.18 12.67 5.68
C ALA A 13 18.99 11.17 5.39
N LEU A 14 20.09 10.43 5.18
CA LEU A 14 20.04 8.96 5.01
C LEU A 14 19.87 8.22 6.35
N ALA A 15 20.41 8.76 7.45
CA ALA A 15 20.38 8.11 8.75
C ALA A 15 18.99 8.15 9.44
N ALA A 16 18.10 9.04 9.01
CA ALA A 16 16.73 9.12 9.51
C ALA A 16 15.80 8.01 8.96
N LEU A 17 16.28 7.19 8.02
CA LEU A 17 15.53 6.07 7.43
C LEU A 17 15.65 4.75 8.21
N ALA A 18 16.30 4.76 9.39
CA ALA A 18 16.63 3.55 10.15
C ALA A 18 15.68 3.24 11.32
N GLY A 19 14.61 4.02 11.52
CA GLY A 19 13.61 3.80 12.57
C GLY A 19 12.45 2.95 12.05
N GLY A 20 12.45 1.66 12.38
CA GLY A 20 11.48 0.68 11.88
C GLY A 20 10.03 1.00 12.24
N THR A 21 9.19 1.07 11.20
CA THR A 21 7.75 0.81 11.22
C THR A 21 7.38 0.37 9.80
N ALA A 22 6.60 -0.70 9.67
CA ALA A 22 6.27 -1.36 8.41
C ALA A 22 5.95 -0.38 7.27
N TRP A 23 6.85 -0.31 6.28
CA TRP A 23 6.72 0.58 5.13
C TRP A 23 6.07 -0.10 3.91
N ALA A 24 4.77 0.11 3.74
CA ALA A 24 4.04 -0.28 2.53
C ALA A 24 4.26 0.69 1.34
N HIS A 25 5.44 1.32 1.22
CA HIS A 25 5.70 2.41 0.26
C HIS A 25 5.81 2.00 -1.21
N ASN A 26 5.68 0.73 -1.54
CA ASN A 26 5.65 0.26 -2.93
C ASN A 26 4.27 -0.27 -3.27
N PRO A 27 3.35 0.58 -3.76
CA PRO A 27 1.99 0.18 -4.00
C PRO A 27 1.94 -0.89 -5.09
N VAL A 28 1.15 -1.94 -4.88
CA VAL A 28 0.78 -2.88 -5.94
C VAL A 28 -0.04 -2.14 -7.00
N VAL A 29 -0.97 -1.30 -6.53
CA VAL A 29 -1.86 -0.51 -7.38
C VAL A 29 -2.40 0.70 -6.61
N ILE A 30 -2.77 1.74 -7.36
CA ILE A 30 -3.50 2.90 -6.86
C ILE A 30 -4.77 3.09 -7.69
N ASN A 31 -5.90 3.27 -7.01
CA ASN A 31 -7.25 3.32 -7.58
C ASN A 31 -7.70 2.00 -8.24
N GLY A 32 -7.20 0.86 -7.76
CA GLY A 32 -7.59 -0.47 -8.26
C GLY A 32 -7.30 -0.70 -9.74
N GLY A 33 -8.10 -1.54 -10.38
CA GLY A 33 -7.99 -1.84 -11.80
C GLY A 33 -8.75 -3.11 -12.16
N PRO A 34 -8.07 -4.27 -12.22
CA PRO A 34 -8.66 -5.59 -12.46
C PRO A 34 -9.95 -5.83 -11.69
N THR A 35 -10.91 -6.43 -12.38
CA THR A 35 -12.27 -6.66 -11.89
C THR A 35 -12.59 -8.13 -11.66
N ASP A 36 -11.66 -9.03 -12.00
CA ASP A 36 -11.86 -10.48 -11.97
C ASP A 36 -10.55 -11.26 -11.76
N ALA A 37 -10.68 -12.58 -11.64
CA ALA A 37 -9.58 -13.50 -11.40
C ALA A 37 -8.57 -13.60 -12.56
N GLU A 38 -8.98 -13.31 -13.79
CA GLU A 38 -8.11 -13.43 -14.98
C GLU A 38 -7.17 -12.23 -15.10
N THR A 39 -7.63 -11.06 -14.65
CA THR A 39 -6.90 -9.80 -14.75
C THR A 39 -6.21 -9.38 -13.45
N ALA A 40 -6.42 -10.12 -12.35
CA ALA A 40 -5.95 -9.81 -11.00
C ALA A 40 -4.47 -9.36 -10.92
N HIS A 41 -4.17 -8.42 -10.03
CA HIS A 41 -2.79 -7.96 -9.85
C HIS A 41 -1.93 -9.04 -9.19
N PHE A 42 -0.96 -9.56 -9.94
CA PHE A 42 -0.04 -10.56 -9.41
C PHE A 42 0.98 -9.96 -8.44
N ILE A 43 1.06 -10.53 -7.24
CA ILE A 43 2.02 -10.21 -6.20
C ILE A 43 3.05 -11.34 -6.15
N LYS A 44 4.29 -11.00 -6.53
CA LYS A 44 5.39 -11.97 -6.63
C LYS A 44 5.77 -12.59 -5.28
N ASP A 45 5.79 -11.78 -4.22
CA ASP A 45 6.09 -12.24 -2.87
C ASP A 45 5.07 -11.62 -1.93
N ILE A 46 4.17 -12.45 -1.42
CA ILE A 46 3.06 -12.03 -0.57
C ILE A 46 3.51 -11.72 0.87
N SER A 47 4.74 -12.09 1.24
CA SER A 47 5.30 -11.76 2.56
C SER A 47 5.83 -10.33 2.63
N VAL A 48 6.16 -9.74 1.46
CA VAL A 48 6.65 -8.37 1.36
C VAL A 48 5.49 -7.39 1.51
N SER A 49 5.61 -6.49 2.47
CA SER A 49 4.60 -5.47 2.76
C SER A 49 4.42 -4.55 1.57
N ARG A 50 3.22 -4.58 1.00
CA ARG A 50 2.83 -3.73 -0.13
C ARG A 50 1.38 -3.32 0.05
N VAL A 51 1.05 -2.09 -0.32
CA VAL A 51 -0.33 -1.59 -0.24
C VAL A 51 -1.00 -1.62 -1.61
N ALA A 52 -2.27 -1.97 -1.66
CA ALA A 52 -3.13 -1.79 -2.81
C ALA A 52 -4.25 -0.82 -2.44
N TYR A 53 -4.24 0.37 -3.04
CA TYR A 53 -5.28 1.38 -2.84
C TYR A 53 -6.38 1.19 -3.89
N HIS A 54 -7.63 1.26 -3.45
CA HIS A 54 -8.79 1.08 -4.30
C HIS A 54 -9.86 2.13 -4.02
N HIS A 55 -10.40 2.69 -5.09
CA HIS A 55 -11.60 3.54 -5.05
C HIS A 55 -12.73 2.74 -5.66
N ALA A 56 -13.52 2.10 -4.79
CA ALA A 56 -14.69 1.34 -5.17
C ALA A 56 -15.77 2.27 -5.69
N LYS A 57 -16.31 1.94 -6.86
CA LYS A 57 -17.35 2.67 -7.60
C LYS A 57 -18.20 1.66 -8.38
N PRO A 58 -19.42 2.00 -8.84
CA PRO A 58 -20.37 1.02 -9.43
C PRO A 58 -19.86 0.16 -10.60
N VAL A 59 -18.81 0.58 -11.30
CA VAL A 59 -18.21 -0.16 -12.44
C VAL A 59 -16.87 -0.82 -12.09
N GLN A 60 -16.43 -0.69 -10.83
CA GLN A 60 -15.16 -1.17 -10.32
C GLN A 60 -15.27 -1.31 -8.80
N GLU A 61 -16.11 -2.25 -8.36
CA GLU A 61 -16.46 -2.45 -6.95
C GLU A 61 -15.45 -3.33 -6.21
N LEU A 62 -14.71 -4.14 -6.97
CA LEU A 62 -13.81 -5.18 -6.46
C LEU A 62 -12.36 -4.83 -6.75
N LEU A 63 -11.49 -5.11 -5.78
CA LEU A 63 -10.05 -5.15 -5.96
C LEU A 63 -9.60 -6.62 -5.96
N TRP A 64 -9.00 -7.05 -7.08
CA TRP A 64 -8.44 -8.40 -7.20
C TRP A 64 -6.92 -8.40 -7.16
N LEU A 65 -6.36 -9.11 -6.18
CA LEU A 65 -4.94 -9.42 -6.07
C LEU A 65 -4.77 -10.93 -6.16
N THR A 66 -3.69 -11.41 -6.77
CA THR A 66 -3.38 -12.84 -6.90
C THR A 66 -1.94 -13.12 -6.55
N PHE A 67 -1.67 -14.31 -6.00
CA PHE A 67 -0.32 -14.74 -5.65
C PHE A 67 -0.22 -16.26 -5.61
N ASP A 68 1.00 -16.79 -5.67
CA ASP A 68 1.25 -18.23 -5.48
C ASP A 68 1.58 -18.49 -4.00
N GLY A 69 0.78 -19.33 -3.37
CA GLY A 69 0.89 -19.72 -1.97
C GLY A 69 1.48 -21.11 -1.78
N LYS A 70 2.10 -21.32 -0.61
CA LYS A 70 2.64 -22.62 -0.17
C LYS A 70 1.91 -23.14 1.06
N ALA A 71 1.71 -24.45 1.14
CA ALA A 71 1.13 -25.10 2.30
C ALA A 71 1.94 -24.75 3.57
N GLY A 72 1.24 -24.29 4.61
CA GLY A 72 1.83 -23.84 5.87
C GLY A 72 2.44 -22.43 5.84
N GLN A 73 2.49 -21.76 4.69
CA GLN A 73 2.86 -20.34 4.61
C GLN A 73 1.85 -19.50 5.38
N THR A 74 2.34 -18.53 6.15
CA THR A 74 1.51 -17.52 6.78
C THR A 74 1.27 -16.38 5.80
N LEU A 75 0.00 -16.03 5.61
CA LEU A 75 -0.43 -14.78 5.00
C LEU A 75 -0.85 -13.83 6.11
N ASP A 76 -0.19 -12.68 6.16
CA ASP A 76 -0.56 -11.54 6.99
C ASP A 76 -1.09 -10.43 6.08
N PHE A 77 -2.17 -9.76 6.48
CA PHE A 77 -2.62 -8.56 5.78
C PHE A 77 -3.40 -7.62 6.71
N GLN A 78 -3.48 -6.36 6.30
CA GLN A 78 -4.23 -5.34 7.02
C GLN A 78 -5.14 -4.58 6.06
N MET A 79 -6.26 -4.07 6.59
CA MET A 79 -7.19 -3.22 5.86
C MET A 79 -7.28 -1.84 6.50
N GLY A 80 -7.62 -0.84 5.69
CA GLY A 80 -7.91 0.49 6.20
C GLY A 80 -8.53 1.40 5.16
N LEU A 81 -8.73 2.65 5.58
CA LEU A 81 -9.39 3.69 4.82
C LEU A 81 -8.62 5.00 5.01
N PRO A 82 -8.54 5.87 4.01
CA PRO A 82 -8.08 7.24 4.24
C PRO A 82 -8.99 7.89 5.29
N LYS A 83 -8.40 8.58 6.28
CA LYS A 83 -9.13 9.23 7.37
C LYS A 83 -9.88 10.46 6.89
N LEU A 84 -11.03 10.20 6.25
CA LEU A 84 -11.98 11.20 5.77
C LEU A 84 -13.30 11.00 6.52
N ASP A 85 -13.91 12.07 7.00
CA ASP A 85 -15.11 12.00 7.86
C ASP A 85 -16.25 11.22 7.19
N ARG A 86 -16.41 11.38 5.88
CA ARG A 86 -17.41 10.66 5.07
C ARG A 86 -17.17 9.15 4.97
N TYR A 87 -15.97 8.66 5.29
CA TYR A 87 -15.65 7.22 5.28
C TYR A 87 -15.56 6.62 6.69
N ALA A 88 -15.84 7.38 7.75
CA ALA A 88 -15.76 6.86 9.12
C ALA A 88 -16.69 5.65 9.38
N GLY A 89 -17.82 5.58 8.66
CA GLY A 89 -18.77 4.46 8.72
C GLY A 89 -18.51 3.33 7.72
N VAL A 90 -17.58 3.49 6.77
CA VAL A 90 -17.30 2.47 5.75
C VAL A 90 -16.61 1.28 6.40
N ARG A 91 -16.96 0.06 5.97
CA ARG A 91 -16.41 -1.20 6.47
C ARG A 91 -16.01 -2.09 5.31
N PRO A 92 -14.74 -2.08 4.86
CA PRO A 92 -14.29 -2.97 3.81
C PRO A 92 -14.25 -4.42 4.30
N ALA A 93 -14.34 -5.36 3.37
CA ALA A 93 -14.15 -6.77 3.61
C ALA A 93 -13.19 -7.35 2.57
N THR A 94 -12.52 -8.44 2.92
CA THR A 94 -11.64 -9.18 2.01
C THR A 94 -11.95 -10.66 2.09
N ALA A 95 -12.14 -11.29 0.93
CA ALA A 95 -12.18 -12.74 0.82
C ALA A 95 -10.81 -13.28 0.35
N LEU A 96 -10.27 -14.26 1.07
CA LEU A 96 -9.17 -15.10 0.59
C LEU A 96 -9.75 -16.30 -0.14
N LEU A 97 -9.46 -16.43 -1.44
CA LEU A 97 -9.85 -17.59 -2.25
C LEU A 97 -8.64 -18.47 -2.50
N GLY A 98 -8.83 -19.79 -2.51
CA GLY A 98 -7.76 -20.71 -2.86
C GLY A 98 -8.06 -22.19 -2.57
N PRO A 99 -7.12 -23.08 -2.93
CA PRO A 99 -7.26 -24.52 -2.74
C PRO A 99 -7.24 -24.89 -1.26
N GLY A 100 -8.02 -25.92 -0.90
CA GLY A 100 -8.11 -26.46 0.46
C GLY A 100 -8.87 -25.59 1.47
N LEU A 101 -9.36 -24.40 1.07
CA LEU A 101 -10.25 -23.57 1.88
C LEU A 101 -11.68 -24.14 1.87
N PRO A 102 -12.52 -23.82 2.88
CA PRO A 102 -13.89 -24.30 2.93
C PRO A 102 -14.74 -23.76 1.77
N ALA A 103 -15.74 -24.52 1.35
CA ALA A 103 -16.71 -24.04 0.38
C ALA A 103 -17.46 -22.81 0.93
N ALA A 104 -17.60 -21.78 0.10
CA ALA A 104 -18.27 -20.53 0.47
C ALA A 104 -19.34 -20.16 -0.55
N THR A 105 -20.39 -19.50 -0.08
CA THR A 105 -21.51 -19.01 -0.88
C THR A 105 -21.90 -17.61 -0.42
N GLY A 106 -22.54 -16.82 -1.27
CA GLY A 106 -23.05 -15.49 -0.90
C GLY A 106 -22.03 -14.36 -0.99
N LEU A 107 -20.89 -14.58 -1.64
CA LEU A 107 -19.96 -13.51 -2.02
C LEU A 107 -20.52 -12.75 -3.24
N PRO A 108 -20.25 -11.44 -3.37
CA PRO A 108 -20.75 -10.63 -4.49
C PRO A 108 -20.01 -10.87 -5.82
N PHE A 109 -19.26 -11.96 -5.92
CA PHE A 109 -18.49 -12.34 -7.09
C PHE A 109 -18.38 -13.87 -7.21
N ALA A 110 -18.02 -14.33 -8.41
CA ALA A 110 -17.82 -15.74 -8.67
C ALA A 110 -16.51 -16.24 -8.04
N ILE A 111 -16.56 -17.41 -7.40
CA ILE A 111 -15.36 -18.11 -6.91
C ILE A 111 -14.83 -18.98 -8.06
N PRO A 112 -13.52 -18.89 -8.39
CA PRO A 112 -12.92 -19.77 -9.40
C PRO A 112 -13.11 -21.25 -9.06
N ALA A 113 -13.25 -22.08 -10.10
CA ALA A 113 -13.51 -23.51 -9.93
C ALA A 113 -12.40 -24.19 -9.10
N GLY A 114 -12.79 -25.08 -8.19
CA GLY A 114 -11.85 -25.82 -7.33
C GLY A 114 -11.31 -25.03 -6.12
N MET A 115 -11.79 -23.80 -5.89
CA MET A 115 -11.39 -22.98 -4.75
C MET A 115 -12.48 -22.92 -3.68
N GLY A 116 -12.05 -22.81 -2.42
CA GLY A 116 -12.88 -22.37 -1.31
C GLY A 116 -12.57 -20.91 -0.95
N ALA A 117 -13.22 -20.39 0.09
CA ALA A 117 -12.98 -19.03 0.57
C ALA A 117 -13.01 -18.90 2.10
N LEU A 118 -12.26 -17.91 2.60
CA LEU A 118 -12.41 -17.34 3.95
C LEU A 118 -12.76 -15.87 3.82
N LEU A 119 -13.75 -15.40 4.58
CA LEU A 119 -14.18 -14.00 4.58
C LEU A 119 -13.69 -13.30 5.84
N PHE A 120 -13.02 -12.18 5.66
CA PHE A 120 -12.53 -11.30 6.72
C PHE A 120 -13.29 -9.97 6.63
N THR A 121 -14.01 -9.63 7.70
CA THR A 121 -14.85 -8.43 7.76
C THR A 121 -14.34 -7.46 8.80
N THR A 122 -14.41 -6.17 8.48
CA THR A 122 -14.17 -5.09 9.44
C THR A 122 -15.44 -4.66 10.16
N ASP A 123 -16.59 -5.24 9.82
CA ASP A 123 -17.86 -4.93 10.50
C ASP A 123 -17.76 -5.23 12.01
N GLY A 124 -18.33 -4.35 12.82
CA GLY A 124 -18.19 -4.38 14.28
C GLY A 124 -16.81 -3.98 14.82
N GLN A 125 -15.77 -3.82 13.99
CA GLN A 125 -14.47 -3.33 14.45
C GLN A 125 -14.47 -1.81 14.64
N THR A 126 -13.73 -1.35 15.65
CA THR A 126 -13.41 0.07 15.85
C THR A 126 -12.01 0.33 15.30
N PRO A 127 -11.87 1.12 14.21
CA PRO A 127 -10.56 1.39 13.65
C PRO A 127 -9.73 2.27 14.57
N THR A 128 -8.41 2.10 14.53
CA THR A 128 -7.45 3.02 15.15
C THR A 128 -7.05 4.10 14.16
N VAL A 129 -6.54 5.22 14.68
CA VAL A 129 -5.94 6.25 13.82
C VAL A 129 -4.49 5.87 13.57
N PHE A 130 -4.14 5.66 12.30
CA PHE A 130 -2.77 5.43 11.87
C PHE A 130 -2.24 6.69 11.17
N ASN A 131 -1.15 7.26 11.69
CA ASN A 131 -0.46 8.37 11.05
C ASN A 131 0.73 7.81 10.28
N GLU A 132 0.67 7.92 8.96
CA GLU A 132 1.75 7.52 8.08
C GLU A 132 2.67 8.72 7.91
N GLU A 133 3.84 8.70 8.54
CA GLU A 133 4.73 9.88 8.64
C GLU A 133 5.49 10.19 7.34
N PHE A 134 5.76 9.18 6.51
CA PHE A 134 6.68 9.28 5.38
C PHE A 134 6.04 9.97 4.17
N THR A 135 4.86 9.51 3.81
CA THR A 135 3.94 10.15 2.87
C THR A 135 3.09 11.21 3.54
N GLY A 136 2.97 11.23 4.88
CA GLY A 136 2.22 12.24 5.63
C GLY A 136 0.70 12.11 5.46
N THR A 137 0.21 10.89 5.35
CA THR A 137 -1.23 10.56 5.26
C THR A 137 -1.75 10.05 6.59
N VAL A 138 -3.07 10.03 6.75
CA VAL A 138 -3.72 9.54 7.96
C VAL A 138 -4.83 8.60 7.57
N ASP A 139 -4.93 7.49 8.29
CA ASP A 139 -5.82 6.38 7.98
C ASP A 139 -6.65 5.97 9.20
N TRP A 140 -7.85 5.45 8.92
CA TRP A 140 -8.55 4.53 9.80
C TRP A 140 -8.00 3.13 9.51
N GLN A 141 -7.35 2.51 10.49
CA GLN A 141 -6.72 1.22 10.36
C GLN A 141 -7.47 0.17 11.18
N PHE A 142 -7.78 -0.97 10.57
CA PHE A 142 -8.45 -2.09 11.22
C PHE A 142 -7.44 -3.11 11.77
N GLU A 143 -7.95 -4.08 12.54
CA GLU A 143 -7.12 -5.16 13.07
C GLU A 143 -6.47 -5.96 11.92
N GLY A 144 -5.24 -6.41 12.14
CA GLY A 144 -4.52 -7.23 11.18
C GLY A 144 -5.00 -8.67 11.21
N GLU A 145 -5.04 -9.29 10.03
CA GLU A 145 -5.47 -10.67 9.85
C GLU A 145 -4.27 -11.58 9.57
N GLN A 146 -4.31 -12.78 10.14
CA GLN A 146 -3.29 -13.81 9.92
C GLN A 146 -3.94 -15.15 9.61
N VAL A 147 -3.49 -15.79 8.53
CA VAL A 147 -4.01 -17.09 8.10
C VAL A 147 -2.90 -18.00 7.59
N ARG A 148 -2.95 -19.28 7.95
CA ARG A 148 -2.06 -20.31 7.38
C ARG A 148 -2.71 -20.92 6.16
N LEU A 149 -1.99 -20.92 5.04
CA LEU A 149 -2.47 -21.49 3.79
C LEU A 149 -2.47 -23.02 3.88
N PRO A 150 -3.59 -23.70 3.54
CA PRO A 150 -3.70 -25.14 3.72
C PRO A 150 -2.98 -25.96 2.64
N GLN A 151 -2.79 -25.41 1.44
CA GLN A 151 -2.27 -26.14 0.28
C GLN A 151 -1.36 -25.25 -0.58
N ASP A 152 -0.58 -25.89 -1.44
CA ASP A 152 0.12 -25.21 -2.52
C ASP A 152 -0.88 -24.82 -3.62
N GLY A 153 -0.71 -23.64 -4.19
CA GLY A 153 -1.46 -23.22 -5.39
C GLY A 153 -1.66 -21.72 -5.49
N THR A 154 -2.49 -21.31 -6.44
CA THR A 154 -2.82 -19.90 -6.64
C THR A 154 -3.93 -19.48 -5.67
N TYR A 155 -3.74 -18.33 -5.05
CA TYR A 155 -4.66 -17.69 -4.12
C TYR A 155 -5.04 -16.30 -4.62
N TYR A 156 -6.22 -15.84 -4.23
CA TYR A 156 -6.71 -14.49 -4.52
C TYR A 156 -7.12 -13.77 -3.25
N LEU A 157 -6.80 -12.48 -3.15
CA LEU A 157 -7.44 -11.56 -2.21
C LEU A 157 -8.42 -10.70 -3.00
N VAL A 158 -9.70 -10.80 -2.64
CA VAL A 158 -10.77 -10.02 -3.27
C VAL A 158 -11.37 -9.09 -2.23
N SER A 159 -11.05 -7.80 -2.35
CA SER A 159 -11.48 -6.79 -1.39
C SER A 159 -12.57 -5.90 -1.97
N TYR A 160 -13.54 -5.51 -1.14
CA TYR A 160 -14.72 -4.74 -1.56
C TYR A 160 -15.39 -4.05 -0.38
N ILE A 161 -16.38 -3.19 -0.67
CA ILE A 161 -17.25 -2.57 0.35
C ILE A 161 -18.60 -3.30 0.32
N PRO A 162 -18.97 -4.08 1.36
CA PRO A 162 -20.20 -4.88 1.36
C PRO A 162 -21.50 -4.08 1.22
N SER A 163 -21.52 -2.81 1.65
CA SER A 163 -22.70 -1.96 1.45
C SER A 163 -22.97 -1.61 -0.02
N GLY A 164 -22.00 -1.83 -0.91
CA GLY A 164 -22.08 -1.42 -2.32
C GLY A 164 -21.91 0.09 -2.53
N GLU A 165 -21.67 0.86 -1.46
CA GLU A 165 -21.45 2.30 -1.55
C GLU A 165 -20.08 2.62 -2.17
N GLU A 166 -20.00 3.77 -2.83
CA GLU A 166 -18.73 4.30 -3.31
C GLU A 166 -17.82 4.64 -2.12
N GLY A 167 -16.56 4.21 -2.18
CA GLY A 167 -15.62 4.48 -1.10
C GLY A 167 -14.18 4.16 -1.43
N LYS A 168 -13.27 4.72 -0.65
CA LYS A 168 -11.84 4.45 -0.76
C LYS A 168 -11.41 3.53 0.37
N PHE A 169 -10.70 2.47 0.02
CA PHE A 169 -10.07 1.58 0.99
C PHE A 169 -8.71 1.12 0.47
N TRP A 170 -7.93 0.54 1.37
CA TRP A 170 -6.71 -0.14 1.01
C TRP A 170 -6.60 -1.48 1.72
N ILE A 171 -5.83 -2.37 1.10
CA ILE A 171 -5.38 -3.62 1.70
C ILE A 171 -3.86 -3.68 1.59
N ALA A 172 -3.19 -4.10 2.65
CA ALA A 172 -1.75 -4.25 2.71
C ALA A 172 -1.38 -5.69 3.10
N PRO A 173 -1.21 -6.61 2.12
CA PRO A 173 -0.59 -7.90 2.39
C PRO A 173 0.90 -7.77 2.71
N GLY A 174 1.38 -8.69 3.54
CA GLY A 174 2.77 -8.83 3.91
C GLY A 174 3.21 -7.86 5.02
N VAL A 175 4.23 -8.28 5.75
CA VAL A 175 4.81 -7.54 6.90
C VAL A 175 6.32 -7.32 6.74
N THR A 176 6.95 -7.97 5.76
CA THR A 176 8.39 -7.88 5.53
C THR A 176 8.71 -6.69 4.64
N GLU A 177 9.66 -5.86 5.03
CA GLU A 177 10.10 -4.75 4.17
C GLU A 177 11.16 -5.20 3.16
N ALA A 178 10.99 -4.78 1.91
CA ALA A 178 12.00 -4.97 0.87
C ALA A 178 12.09 -3.73 -0.01
N PHE A 179 13.26 -3.09 0.00
CA PHE A 179 13.53 -1.84 -0.73
C PHE A 179 14.59 -2.05 -1.81
N GLY A 180 14.28 -1.61 -3.03
CA GLY A 180 15.21 -1.54 -4.15
C GLY A 180 15.54 -0.11 -4.58
N LEU A 181 16.64 0.05 -5.33
CA LEU A 181 17.05 1.34 -5.91
C LEU A 181 15.95 1.96 -6.79
N TRP A 182 15.18 1.13 -7.50
CA TRP A 182 14.07 1.59 -8.32
C TRP A 182 12.90 2.15 -7.50
N ASP A 183 12.72 1.69 -6.27
CA ASP A 183 11.70 2.22 -5.38
C ASP A 183 12.07 3.65 -4.99
N LEU A 184 13.35 3.91 -4.68
CA LEU A 184 13.87 5.26 -4.40
C LEU A 184 13.62 6.24 -5.56
N ILE A 185 13.77 5.80 -6.81
CA ILE A 185 13.53 6.66 -7.98
C ILE A 185 12.03 6.96 -8.14
N ARG A 186 11.16 5.99 -7.85
CA ARG A 186 9.70 6.13 -8.01
C ARG A 186 9.01 6.82 -6.84
N MET A 187 9.65 6.91 -5.67
CA MET A 187 9.07 7.47 -4.45
C MET A 187 8.35 8.82 -4.63
N PRO A 188 8.91 9.84 -5.33
CA PRO A 188 8.20 11.11 -5.50
C PRO A 188 6.82 10.97 -6.14
N VAL A 189 6.70 10.09 -7.14
CA VAL A 189 5.42 9.82 -7.82
C VAL A 189 4.47 9.09 -6.89
N ILE A 190 4.97 8.10 -6.14
CA ILE A 190 4.18 7.32 -5.18
C ILE A 190 3.62 8.24 -4.07
N ILE A 191 4.45 9.13 -3.52
CA ILE A 191 4.02 10.11 -2.51
C ILE A 191 2.87 10.95 -3.05
N VAL A 192 3.01 11.49 -4.26
CA VAL A 192 1.96 12.28 -4.91
C VAL A 192 0.67 11.47 -5.06
N GLN A 193 0.76 10.25 -5.58
CA GLN A 193 -0.41 9.42 -5.81
C GLN A 193 -1.11 8.99 -4.52
N ALA A 194 -0.35 8.58 -3.49
CA ALA A 194 -0.89 8.25 -2.18
C ALA A 194 -1.57 9.47 -1.55
N ARG A 195 -0.93 10.63 -1.56
CA ARG A 195 -1.51 11.87 -0.99
C ARG A 195 -2.76 12.32 -1.75
N LEU A 196 -2.79 12.20 -3.08
CA LEU A 196 -3.99 12.45 -3.88
C LEU A 196 -5.11 11.47 -3.57
N PHE A 197 -4.79 10.19 -3.36
CA PHE A 197 -5.77 9.20 -2.92
C PHE A 197 -6.40 9.59 -1.57
N HIS A 198 -5.60 10.14 -0.65
CA HIS A 198 -6.03 10.65 0.66
C HIS A 198 -6.63 12.06 0.63
N GLU A 199 -6.73 12.70 -0.54
CA GLU A 199 -7.30 14.06 -0.70
C GLU A 199 -6.60 15.14 0.12
N VAL A 200 -5.29 14.99 0.31
CA VAL A 200 -4.44 16.00 0.93
C VAL A 200 -3.54 16.65 -0.12
N PHE A 201 -2.91 17.78 0.26
CA PHE A 201 -1.98 18.48 -0.63
C PHE A 201 -0.96 17.49 -1.23
N PRO A 202 -0.71 17.48 -2.56
CA PRO A 202 0.00 16.37 -3.24
C PRO A 202 1.45 16.16 -2.81
N TRP A 203 2.03 17.07 -2.04
CA TRP A 203 3.39 16.98 -1.55
C TRP A 203 3.42 17.10 -0.03
N GLY A 204 4.27 16.34 0.65
CA GLY A 204 4.36 16.36 2.11
C GLY A 204 4.89 15.06 2.67
N GLY A 205 4.74 14.89 3.99
CA GLY A 205 5.42 13.84 4.73
C GLY A 205 6.93 14.04 4.79
N ILE A 206 7.60 13.23 5.60
CA ILE A 206 9.05 13.30 5.78
C ILE A 206 9.76 13.10 4.43
N LEU A 207 9.30 12.16 3.61
CA LEU A 207 9.94 11.86 2.32
C LEU A 207 9.72 12.98 1.30
N GLY A 208 8.51 13.53 1.18
CA GLY A 208 8.26 14.63 0.24
C GLY A 208 9.19 15.81 0.52
N TRP A 209 9.30 16.24 1.77
CA TRP A 209 10.20 17.34 2.11
C TRP A 209 11.68 16.99 1.91
N ALA A 210 12.10 15.76 2.19
CA ALA A 210 13.46 15.30 1.92
C ALA A 210 13.80 15.35 0.41
N TYR A 211 12.91 14.86 -0.46
CA TYR A 211 13.09 14.92 -1.91
C TYR A 211 13.15 16.34 -2.45
N LEU A 212 12.32 17.25 -1.91
CA LEU A 212 12.37 18.66 -2.30
C LEU A 212 13.70 19.29 -1.88
N GLY A 213 14.18 19.01 -0.67
CA GLY A 213 15.48 19.48 -0.20
C GLY A 213 16.64 19.00 -1.08
N MET A 214 16.65 17.72 -1.45
CA MET A 214 17.66 17.17 -2.37
C MET A 214 17.62 17.83 -3.75
N PHE A 215 16.43 18.07 -4.29
CA PHE A 215 16.26 18.76 -5.57
C PHE A 215 16.80 20.19 -5.51
N LEU A 216 16.43 20.96 -4.49
CA LEU A 216 16.90 22.34 -4.31
C LEU A 216 18.43 22.41 -4.14
N ALA A 217 19.01 21.48 -3.39
CA ALA A 217 20.46 21.39 -3.23
C ALA A 217 21.18 21.10 -4.56
N ALA A 218 20.62 20.20 -5.39
CA ALA A 218 21.17 19.91 -6.71
C ALA A 218 21.12 21.13 -7.64
N VAL A 219 20.00 21.86 -7.68
CA VAL A 219 19.84 23.08 -8.49
C VAL A 219 20.81 24.18 -8.04
N ALA A 220 20.96 24.37 -6.73
CA ALA A 220 21.92 25.35 -6.18
C ALA A 220 23.37 24.98 -6.52
N GLY A 221 23.74 23.71 -6.44
CA GLY A 221 25.09 23.22 -6.80
C GLY A 221 25.43 23.43 -8.28
N ILE A 222 24.46 23.24 -9.17
CA ILE A 222 24.61 23.52 -10.61
C ILE A 222 24.78 25.02 -10.86
N SER A 223 24.04 25.87 -10.13
CA SER A 223 24.14 27.33 -10.27
C SER A 223 25.50 27.87 -9.83
N ILE A 224 26.10 27.30 -8.78
CA ILE A 224 27.44 27.68 -8.29
C ILE A 224 28.54 27.26 -9.28
N THR A 225 28.43 26.09 -9.92
CA THR A 225 29.41 25.65 -10.93
C THR A 225 29.29 26.41 -12.25
N GLY A 226 28.08 26.78 -12.67
CA GLY A 226 27.86 27.65 -13.83
C GLY A 226 28.39 29.07 -13.65
N ALA A 227 28.32 29.64 -12.43
CA ALA A 227 28.83 30.98 -12.13
C ALA A 227 30.36 31.05 -11.99
N VAL A 228 31.04 29.92 -11.82
CA VAL A 228 32.52 29.83 -11.74
C VAL A 228 33.14 29.59 -13.13
N LEU A 229 32.34 29.24 -14.13
CA LEU A 229 32.78 28.96 -15.51
C LEU A 229 32.47 30.11 -16.51
N LEU A 230 32.00 31.27 -16.02
CA LEU A 230 31.81 32.52 -16.76
C LEU A 230 32.74 33.60 -16.21
#